data_AF-A0A5J4TXQ5-F1
#
_entry.id   AF-A0A5J4TXQ5-F1
#
_cell.length_a   1.000
_cell.length_b   1.000
_cell.length_c   1.000
_cell.angle_alpha   90.00
_cell.angle_beta   90.00
_cell.angle_gamma   90.00
#
_symmetry.space_group_name_H-M   'P 1'
#
loop_
_entity.id
_entity.type
_entity.pdbx_description
1 polymer ?
#
loop_
_entity_poly.entity_id
_entity_poly.type
_entity_poly.pdbx_seq_one_letter_code
_entity_poly.pdbx_strand_id
1 'polypeptide(L)'
;MNSLYGSDGMNTEKYHKVKMMNIKQTERVIRSNAFMDEQKISEDSYIVQMNPEHCSCKTPLQVAFFVLDNAKYQYLNFIHNFMYKCLDMNRIHFIEGDTDSAYWAISGNPNEDFTQQFNDVIKETDFYNDNAKYFFPTIRGNVYDEKKILRLAIERQGPSMITLAHKNYIIFKNYCDDSKIKLKGVDQKTNKITKDQIVDCINEGKITKCPNMRL
;
A
#
# COMPACT_ATOMS: atom_id res chain seq x y z
N MET A 1 -7.99 9.85 10.56
CA MET A 1 -7.71 8.60 11.31
C MET A 1 -6.28 8.13 11.06
N ASN A 2 -5.89 7.84 9.81
CA ASN A 2 -4.55 7.31 9.49
C ASN A 2 -3.38 8.27 9.81
N SER A 3 -3.59 9.58 9.83
CA SER A 3 -2.55 10.54 10.22
C SER A 3 -2.16 10.45 11.69
N LEU A 4 -3.05 9.98 12.56
CA LEU A 4 -2.81 9.91 14.01
C LEU A 4 -1.74 8.86 14.34
N TYR A 5 -1.90 7.62 13.84
CA TYR A 5 -0.89 6.57 14.09
C TYR A 5 0.47 6.94 13.48
N GLY A 6 0.47 7.61 12.31
CA GLY A 6 1.71 8.06 11.68
C GLY A 6 2.43 9.12 12.51
N SER A 7 1.67 9.96 13.21
CA SER A 7 2.23 10.91 14.18
C SER A 7 2.80 10.20 15.41
N ASP A 8 2.14 9.14 15.89
CA ASP A 8 2.62 8.37 17.04
C ASP A 8 3.94 7.65 16.75
N GLY A 9 4.12 7.18 15.50
CA GLY A 9 5.32 6.49 15.00
C GLY A 9 6.44 7.40 14.49
N MET A 10 6.34 8.71 14.71
CA MET A 10 7.23 9.71 14.13
C MET A 10 8.65 9.62 14.72
N ASN A 11 9.66 9.47 13.85
CA ASN A 11 11.06 9.54 14.25
C ASN A 11 11.53 11.01 14.25
N THR A 12 11.45 11.66 15.41
CA THR A 12 11.85 13.07 15.60
C THR A 12 13.37 13.27 15.65
N GLU A 13 14.17 12.21 15.76
CA GLU A 13 15.64 12.30 15.73
C GLU A 13 16.15 12.72 14.34
N LYS A 14 15.41 12.37 13.29
CA LYS A 14 15.75 12.71 11.90
C LYS A 14 15.31 14.11 11.48
N TYR A 15 14.74 14.89 12.40
CA TYR A 15 14.23 16.20 12.06
C TYR A 15 15.37 17.19 11.97
N HIS A 16 15.41 17.92 10.87
CA HIS A 16 16.31 19.06 10.72
C HIS A 16 15.57 20.35 11.04
N LYS A 17 16.27 21.26 11.70
CA LYS A 17 15.78 22.61 11.94
C LYS A 17 16.16 23.47 10.76
N VAL A 18 15.18 23.97 10.04
CA VAL A 18 15.39 24.91 8.94
C VAL A 18 14.99 26.30 9.43
N LYS A 19 15.85 27.29 9.22
CA LYS A 19 15.60 28.69 9.59
C LYS A 19 16.02 29.63 8.47
N MET A 20 15.28 30.71 8.29
CA MET A 20 15.75 31.86 7.52
C MET A 20 16.60 32.76 8.42
N MET A 21 17.77 33.14 7.94
CA MET A 21 18.75 33.94 8.67
C MET A 21 19.36 35.01 7.76
N ASN A 22 19.80 36.12 8.36
CA ASN A 22 20.60 37.13 7.67
C ASN A 22 22.07 36.73 7.59
N ILE A 23 22.87 37.45 6.81
CA ILE A 23 24.26 37.03 6.52
C ILE A 23 25.10 36.85 7.80
N LYS A 24 24.98 37.77 8.75
CA LYS A 24 25.74 37.73 10.02
C LYS A 24 25.33 36.53 10.89
N GLN A 25 24.05 36.20 10.92
CA GLN A 25 23.53 35.05 11.65
C GLN A 25 24.01 33.74 11.00
N THR A 26 23.96 33.65 9.67
CA THR A 26 24.42 32.49 8.90
C THR A 26 25.90 32.22 9.12
N GLU A 27 26.76 33.23 9.01
CA GLU A 27 28.20 33.09 9.26
C GLU A 27 28.51 32.55 10.67
N ARG A 28 27.72 32.92 11.67
CA ARG A 28 27.86 32.40 13.03
C ARG A 28 27.45 30.94 13.12
N VAL A 29 26.36 30.56 12.46
CA VAL A 29 25.82 29.20 12.48
C VAL A 29 26.69 28.22 11.72
N ILE A 30 27.29 28.61 10.59
CA ILE A 30 28.22 27.78 9.81
C ILE A 30 29.38 27.25 10.66
N ARG A 31 29.80 28.02 11.67
CA ARG A 31 30.89 27.62 12.60
C ARG A 31 30.42 26.69 13.73
N SER A 32 29.13 26.36 13.80
CA SER A 32 28.58 25.46 14.82
C SER A 32 28.61 24.00 14.35
N ASN A 33 28.79 23.06 15.27
CA ASN A 33 28.73 21.62 14.98
C ASN A 33 27.33 21.14 14.56
N ALA A 34 26.31 21.98 14.76
CA ALA A 34 24.92 21.72 14.37
C ALA A 34 24.63 22.10 12.91
N PHE A 35 25.54 22.79 12.23
CA PHE A 35 25.33 23.20 10.84
C PHE A 35 25.34 22.00 9.88
N MET A 36 24.45 22.04 8.88
CA MET A 36 24.36 21.01 7.84
C MET A 36 24.53 21.58 6.44
N ASP A 37 23.75 22.60 6.10
CA ASP A 37 23.76 23.18 4.76
C ASP A 37 23.19 24.61 4.78
N GLU A 38 23.53 25.42 3.78
CA GLU A 38 22.89 26.70 3.51
C GLU A 38 22.48 26.89 2.05
N GLN A 39 21.39 27.62 1.85
CA GLN A 39 20.96 28.07 0.55
C GLN A 39 20.71 29.58 0.58
N LYS A 40 21.47 30.31 -0.23
CA LYS A 40 21.26 31.75 -0.43
C LYS A 40 19.94 31.98 -1.18
N ILE A 41 19.08 32.84 -0.64
CA ILE A 41 17.86 33.29 -1.31
C ILE A 41 18.05 34.70 -1.87
N SER A 42 18.64 35.60 -1.09
CA SER A 42 18.94 36.98 -1.49
C SER A 42 20.27 37.44 -0.87
N GLU A 43 20.64 38.71 -1.08
CA GLU A 43 21.89 39.26 -0.55
C GLU A 43 22.02 39.13 0.98
N ASP A 44 20.92 39.31 1.72
CA ASP A 44 20.89 39.25 3.18
C ASP A 44 19.89 38.20 3.71
N SER A 45 19.59 37.17 2.93
CA SER A 45 18.73 36.07 3.41
C SER A 45 19.20 34.71 2.91
N TYR A 46 19.31 33.79 3.87
CA TYR A 46 19.76 32.43 3.67
C TYR A 46 18.79 31.48 4.38
N ILE A 47 18.45 30.37 3.74
CA ILE A 47 17.89 29.21 4.44
C ILE A 47 19.07 28.42 4.98
N VAL A 48 19.09 28.19 6.29
CA VAL A 48 20.11 27.40 6.96
C VAL A 48 19.47 26.17 7.57
N GLN A 49 20.00 25.00 7.22
CA GLN A 49 19.62 23.72 7.78
C GLN A 49 20.57 23.34 8.91
N MET A 50 20.01 22.90 10.03
CA MET A 50 20.75 22.53 11.22
C MET A 50 20.26 21.20 11.80
N ASN A 51 21.17 20.42 12.38
CA ASN A 51 20.83 19.30 13.24
C ASN A 51 20.46 19.79 14.64
N PRO A 52 19.31 19.39 15.19
CA PRO A 52 19.00 19.64 16.60
C PRO A 52 20.00 18.92 17.51
N GLU A 53 20.54 19.61 18.51
CA GLU A 53 21.40 19.00 19.54
C GLU A 53 20.62 18.05 20.47
N HIS A 54 19.31 18.26 20.59
CA HIS A 54 18.41 17.45 21.39
C HIS A 54 17.16 17.10 20.60
N CYS A 55 16.77 15.83 20.64
CA CYS A 55 15.48 15.36 20.16
C CYS A 55 14.54 15.10 21.35
N SER A 56 13.25 15.34 21.19
CA SER A 56 12.24 14.98 22.18
C SER A 56 11.36 13.85 21.65
N CYS A 57 11.35 12.71 22.34
CA CYS A 57 10.49 11.58 22.05
C CYS A 57 9.18 11.73 22.83
N LYS A 58 8.28 12.58 22.32
CA LYS A 58 6.97 12.86 22.97
C LYS A 58 5.82 12.02 22.41
N THR A 59 6.10 11.21 21.40
CA THR A 59 5.07 10.41 20.72
C THR A 59 4.94 9.04 21.39
N PRO A 60 3.72 8.49 21.49
CA PRO A 60 3.49 7.19 22.10
C PRO A 60 3.86 6.08 21.10
N LEU A 61 5.15 5.86 20.85
CA LEU A 61 5.66 4.87 19.89
C LEU A 61 5.04 3.48 20.07
N GLN A 62 4.81 3.06 21.32
CA GLN A 62 4.14 1.80 21.65
C GLN A 62 2.74 1.66 21.01
N VAL A 63 2.01 2.77 20.86
CA VAL A 63 0.69 2.79 20.21
C VAL A 63 0.84 2.55 18.71
N ALA A 64 1.82 3.19 18.06
CA ALA A 64 2.09 2.96 16.65
C ALA A 64 2.48 1.50 16.37
N PHE A 65 3.35 0.91 17.21
CA PHE A 65 3.69 -0.51 17.11
C PHE A 65 2.47 -1.41 17.29
N PHE A 66 1.67 -1.16 18.33
CA PHE A 66 0.47 -1.94 18.60
C PHE A 66 -0.53 -1.89 17.43
N VAL A 67 -0.73 -0.71 16.82
CA VAL A 67 -1.62 -0.56 15.64
C VAL A 67 -1.11 -1.38 14.46
N LEU A 68 0.19 -1.31 14.17
CA LEU A 68 0.80 -2.06 13.05
C LEU A 68 0.74 -3.58 13.27
N ASP A 69 1.01 -4.04 14.50
CA ASP A 69 0.95 -5.47 14.83
C ASP A 69 -0.49 -5.98 14.84
N ASN A 70 -1.45 -5.19 15.32
CA ASN A 70 -2.86 -5.55 15.23
C ASN A 70 -3.32 -5.65 13.77
N ALA A 71 -2.84 -4.79 12.87
CA ALA A 71 -3.14 -4.89 11.43
C ALA A 71 -2.63 -6.21 10.84
N LYS A 72 -1.38 -6.61 11.15
CA LYS A 72 -0.82 -7.91 10.73
C LYS A 72 -1.61 -9.07 11.32
N TYR A 73 -2.00 -8.97 12.59
CA TYR A 73 -2.80 -9.98 13.26
C TYR A 73 -4.13 -10.22 12.53
N GLN A 74 -4.84 -9.17 12.10
CA GLN A 74 -6.10 -9.33 11.34
C GLN A 74 -5.87 -10.09 10.02
N TYR A 75 -4.78 -9.78 9.33
CA TYR A 75 -4.40 -10.44 8.08
C TYR A 75 -4.12 -11.95 8.29
N LEU A 76 -3.31 -12.28 9.29
CA LEU A 76 -2.97 -13.66 9.64
C LEU A 76 -4.18 -14.41 10.20
N ASN A 77 -5.03 -13.75 10.97
CA ASN A 77 -6.25 -14.34 11.51
C ASN A 77 -7.18 -14.81 10.38
N PHE A 78 -7.36 -14.00 9.33
CA PHE A 78 -8.13 -14.43 8.16
C PHE A 78 -7.49 -15.63 7.44
N ILE A 79 -6.18 -15.59 7.19
CA ILE A 79 -5.50 -16.67 6.46
C ILE A 79 -5.54 -17.97 7.26
N HIS A 80 -5.07 -17.95 8.51
CA HIS A 80 -4.88 -19.16 9.31
C HIS A 80 -6.17 -19.65 9.97
N ASN A 81 -6.99 -18.74 10.51
CA ASN A 81 -8.18 -19.13 11.26
C ASN A 81 -9.45 -19.19 10.42
N PHE A 82 -9.41 -18.77 9.15
CA PHE A 82 -10.53 -18.90 8.22
C PHE A 82 -10.13 -19.66 6.95
N MET A 83 -9.26 -19.11 6.10
CA MET A 83 -8.97 -19.70 4.79
C MET A 83 -8.47 -21.13 4.88
N TYR A 84 -7.44 -21.40 5.71
CA TYR A 84 -6.89 -22.75 5.87
C TYR A 84 -7.90 -23.76 6.43
N LYS A 85 -8.86 -23.30 7.23
CA LYS A 85 -9.86 -24.17 7.85
C LYS A 85 -10.94 -24.59 6.87
N CYS A 86 -11.42 -23.70 5.99
CA CYS A 86 -12.57 -24.01 5.14
C CYS A 86 -12.36 -23.95 3.63
N LEU A 87 -11.22 -23.47 3.14
CA LEU A 87 -10.92 -23.38 1.72
C LEU A 87 -9.90 -24.45 1.28
N ASP A 88 -10.02 -24.88 0.03
CA ASP A 88 -9.03 -25.71 -0.65
C ASP A 88 -7.87 -24.83 -1.14
N MET A 89 -6.81 -24.79 -0.33
CA MET A 89 -5.62 -23.99 -0.63
C MET A 89 -4.83 -24.48 -1.84
N ASN A 90 -5.05 -25.71 -2.33
CA ASN A 90 -4.41 -26.16 -3.57
C ASN A 90 -5.00 -25.47 -4.80
N ARG A 91 -6.21 -24.89 -4.66
CA ARG A 91 -6.93 -24.17 -5.71
C ARG A 91 -6.87 -22.65 -5.53
N ILE A 92 -6.09 -22.16 -4.57
CA ILE A 92 -5.93 -20.73 -4.29
C ILE A 92 -4.45 -20.38 -4.33
N HIS A 93 -4.09 -19.39 -5.13
CA HIS A 93 -2.72 -18.90 -5.24
C HIS A 93 -2.63 -17.44 -4.81
N PHE A 94 -1.72 -17.12 -3.88
CA PHE A 94 -1.45 -15.75 -3.49
C PHE A 94 -0.69 -15.03 -4.62
N ILE A 95 -1.19 -13.88 -5.07
CA ILE A 95 -0.54 -13.10 -6.13
C ILE A 95 0.29 -11.98 -5.49
N GLU A 96 -0.35 -11.14 -4.70
CA GLU A 96 0.24 -9.94 -4.10
C GLU A 96 -0.59 -9.48 -2.91
N GLY A 97 0.03 -8.81 -1.95
CA GLY A 97 -0.65 -8.09 -0.88
C GLY A 97 0.02 -6.76 -0.60
N ASP A 98 -0.77 -5.79 -0.13
CA ASP A 98 -0.30 -4.55 0.50
C ASP A 98 -0.83 -4.51 1.95
N THR A 99 -0.70 -3.36 2.60
CA THR A 99 -0.96 -3.12 4.03
C THR A 99 -2.37 -3.53 4.47
N ASP A 100 -3.36 -3.34 3.61
CA ASP A 100 -4.79 -3.54 3.89
C ASP A 100 -5.53 -4.30 2.78
N SER A 101 -4.80 -4.89 1.84
CA SER A 101 -5.38 -5.61 0.69
C SER A 101 -4.56 -6.84 0.31
N ALA A 102 -5.25 -7.82 -0.29
CA ALA A 102 -4.69 -9.08 -0.74
C ALA A 102 -5.32 -9.47 -2.07
N TYR A 103 -4.53 -9.99 -2.99
CA TYR A 103 -4.96 -10.50 -4.29
C TYR A 103 -4.65 -11.98 -4.37
N TRP A 104 -5.68 -12.76 -4.70
CA TRP A 104 -5.62 -14.22 -4.79
C TRP A 104 -6.18 -14.65 -6.15
N ALA A 105 -5.51 -15.57 -6.82
CA ALA A 105 -6.08 -16.31 -7.94
C ALA A 105 -6.82 -17.53 -7.39
N ILE A 106 -8.03 -17.76 -7.89
CA ILE A 106 -8.90 -18.86 -7.45
C ILE A 106 -9.19 -19.74 -8.67
N SER A 107 -8.86 -21.02 -8.57
CA SER A 107 -9.20 -22.03 -9.57
C SER A 107 -10.65 -22.46 -9.34
N GLY A 108 -11.58 -21.65 -9.84
CA GLY A 108 -13.03 -21.87 -9.74
C GLY A 108 -13.58 -22.94 -10.69
N ASN A 109 -14.91 -23.02 -10.79
CA ASN A 109 -15.61 -23.77 -11.83
C ASN A 109 -15.47 -23.07 -13.18
N PRO A 110 -14.94 -23.75 -14.23
CA PRO A 110 -14.78 -23.15 -15.55
C PRO A 110 -16.11 -22.86 -16.28
N ASN A 111 -17.22 -23.40 -15.79
CA ASN A 111 -18.56 -23.13 -16.34
C ASN A 111 -19.24 -21.93 -15.67
N GLU A 112 -18.63 -21.34 -14.65
CA GLU A 112 -19.13 -20.15 -13.96
C GLU A 112 -18.27 -18.93 -14.28
N ASP A 113 -18.86 -17.75 -14.12
CA ASP A 113 -18.13 -16.50 -14.29
C ASP A 113 -17.14 -16.26 -13.13
N PHE A 114 -16.15 -15.37 -13.32
CA PHE A 114 -15.16 -15.03 -12.30
C PHE A 114 -15.77 -14.42 -11.01
N THR A 115 -17.04 -14.03 -11.05
CA THR A 115 -17.82 -13.55 -9.91
C THR A 115 -18.19 -14.62 -8.88
N GLN A 116 -17.91 -15.91 -9.15
CA GLN A 116 -18.15 -17.06 -8.27
C GLN A 116 -17.39 -17.03 -6.91
N GLN A 117 -16.36 -16.18 -6.77
CA GLN A 117 -15.60 -16.02 -5.53
C GLN A 117 -15.01 -17.34 -5.01
N PHE A 118 -15.36 -17.73 -3.79
CA PHE A 118 -14.84 -18.92 -3.12
C PHE A 118 -15.77 -20.14 -3.28
N ASN A 119 -16.93 -20.01 -3.94
CA ASN A 119 -17.99 -21.03 -3.93
C ASN A 119 -17.46 -22.44 -4.25
N ASP A 120 -16.65 -22.57 -5.31
CA ASP A 120 -16.11 -23.85 -5.77
C ASP A 120 -14.87 -24.35 -5.02
N VAL A 121 -14.30 -23.53 -4.14
CA VAL A 121 -13.10 -23.89 -3.35
C VAL A 121 -13.41 -24.02 -1.86
N ILE A 122 -14.67 -23.94 -1.44
CA ILE A 122 -15.08 -24.25 -0.07
C ILE A 122 -15.08 -25.78 0.10
N LYS A 123 -14.24 -26.27 1.03
CA LYS A 123 -14.17 -27.69 1.42
C LYS A 123 -14.97 -28.01 2.69
N GLU A 124 -14.99 -27.09 3.66
CA GLU A 124 -15.71 -27.25 4.93
C GLU A 124 -16.88 -26.27 4.99
N THR A 125 -17.99 -26.64 4.36
CA THR A 125 -19.17 -25.79 4.16
C THR A 125 -19.80 -25.35 5.48
N ASP A 126 -19.90 -26.23 6.46
CA ASP A 126 -20.48 -25.92 7.78
C ASP A 126 -19.64 -24.87 8.50
N PHE A 127 -18.31 -25.07 8.56
CA PHE A 127 -17.40 -24.08 9.14
C PHE A 127 -17.51 -22.73 8.41
N TYR A 128 -17.53 -22.74 7.08
CA TYR A 128 -17.66 -21.51 6.29
C TYR A 128 -18.95 -20.76 6.64
N ASN A 129 -20.10 -21.44 6.62
CA ASN A 129 -21.40 -20.84 6.89
C ASN A 129 -21.49 -20.27 8.32
N ASP A 130 -20.91 -20.95 9.30
CA ASP A 130 -20.92 -20.52 10.69
C ASP A 130 -20.01 -19.31 10.93
N ASN A 131 -18.88 -19.22 10.22
CA ASN A 131 -17.78 -18.30 10.55
C ASN A 131 -17.60 -17.14 9.56
N ALA A 132 -18.08 -17.24 8.31
CA ALA A 132 -17.86 -16.20 7.29
C ALA A 132 -18.38 -14.82 7.73
N LYS A 133 -19.43 -14.80 8.56
CA LYS A 133 -20.04 -13.59 9.13
C LYS A 133 -19.11 -12.78 10.04
N TYR A 134 -18.01 -13.36 10.51
CA TYR A 134 -17.01 -12.66 11.32
C TYR A 134 -15.97 -11.92 10.47
N PHE A 135 -15.76 -12.39 9.23
CA PHE A 135 -14.76 -11.83 8.32
C PHE A 135 -15.38 -10.92 7.26
N PHE A 136 -16.56 -11.27 6.74
CA PHE A 136 -17.24 -10.53 5.69
C PHE A 136 -18.44 -9.73 6.25
N PRO A 137 -18.72 -8.52 5.74
CA PRO A 137 -19.85 -7.71 6.19
C PRO A 137 -21.21 -8.35 5.90
N THR A 138 -21.31 -9.14 4.83
CA THR A 138 -22.51 -9.86 4.38
C THR A 138 -22.10 -11.10 3.58
N ILE A 139 -22.71 -12.26 3.88
CA ILE A 139 -22.45 -13.53 3.15
C ILE A 139 -23.36 -13.65 1.91
N ARG A 140 -24.53 -13.00 1.94
CA ARG A 140 -25.52 -12.95 0.86
C ARG A 140 -25.98 -11.50 0.69
N GLY A 141 -25.50 -10.81 -0.32
CA GLY A 141 -25.72 -9.38 -0.52
C GLY A 141 -24.91 -8.83 -1.70
N ASN A 142 -24.88 -7.51 -1.87
CA ASN A 142 -24.04 -6.89 -2.88
C ASN A 142 -22.57 -7.14 -2.52
N VAL A 143 -21.80 -7.71 -3.46
CA VAL A 143 -20.38 -8.02 -3.30
C VAL A 143 -19.56 -6.78 -2.93
N TYR A 144 -20.06 -5.59 -3.29
CA TYR A 144 -19.47 -4.29 -3.00
C TYR A 144 -20.05 -3.60 -1.76
N ASP A 145 -20.58 -4.37 -0.79
CA ASP A 145 -21.14 -3.83 0.45
C ASP A 145 -20.18 -2.88 1.18
N GLU A 146 -20.76 -1.96 1.97
CA GLU A 146 -20.03 -0.96 2.73
C GLU A 146 -18.93 -1.58 3.60
N LYS A 147 -17.73 -0.99 3.52
CA LYS A 147 -16.58 -1.35 4.35
C LYS A 147 -16.96 -1.24 5.83
N LYS A 148 -17.12 -2.38 6.50
CA LYS A 148 -17.27 -2.43 7.97
C LYS A 148 -15.90 -2.48 8.62
N ILE A 149 -15.80 -1.82 9.79
CA ILE A 149 -14.57 -1.79 10.59
C ILE A 149 -14.11 -3.22 10.89
N LEU A 150 -12.82 -3.50 10.65
CA LEU A 150 -12.15 -4.79 10.87
C LEU A 150 -12.75 -5.97 10.07
N ARG A 151 -13.54 -5.69 9.02
CA ARG A 151 -14.04 -6.71 8.10
C ARG A 151 -13.42 -6.55 6.72
N LEU A 152 -13.37 -7.67 6.01
CA LEU A 152 -12.92 -7.73 4.63
C LEU A 152 -14.02 -7.26 3.70
N ALA A 153 -13.65 -6.46 2.71
CA ALA A 153 -14.54 -6.07 1.63
C ALA A 153 -13.90 -6.49 0.30
N ILE A 154 -14.70 -7.01 -0.60
CA ILE A 154 -14.24 -7.32 -1.96
C ILE A 154 -14.17 -5.99 -2.71
N GLU A 155 -12.96 -5.48 -2.91
CA GLU A 155 -12.78 -4.23 -3.65
C GLU A 155 -12.82 -4.45 -5.16
N ARG A 156 -12.29 -5.58 -5.62
CA ARG A 156 -12.09 -5.88 -7.04
C ARG A 156 -12.14 -7.38 -7.30
N GLN A 157 -12.73 -7.73 -8.43
CA GLN A 157 -12.68 -9.05 -9.05
C GLN A 157 -12.37 -8.86 -10.52
N GLY A 158 -11.83 -9.90 -11.13
CA GLY A 158 -11.40 -9.85 -12.51
C GLY A 158 -11.00 -11.24 -13.02
N PRO A 159 -11.05 -11.47 -14.33
CA PRO A 159 -10.67 -12.75 -14.91
C PRO A 159 -9.16 -13.04 -14.80
N SER A 160 -8.33 -12.01 -14.71
CA SER A 160 -6.88 -12.17 -14.62
C SER A 160 -6.18 -10.94 -14.03
N MET A 161 -4.92 -11.15 -13.62
CA MET A 161 -4.03 -10.13 -13.10
C MET A 161 -2.60 -10.41 -13.57
N ILE A 162 -1.86 -9.35 -13.91
CA ILE A 162 -0.43 -9.42 -14.21
C ILE A 162 0.32 -8.60 -13.16
N THR A 163 1.22 -9.24 -12.42
CA THR A 163 2.01 -8.60 -11.37
C THR A 163 3.47 -8.56 -11.78
N LEU A 164 4.02 -7.35 -11.89
CA LEU A 164 5.43 -7.14 -12.28
C LEU A 164 6.34 -7.13 -11.06
N ALA A 165 5.90 -6.42 -10.03
CA ALA A 165 6.60 -6.23 -8.77
C ALA A 165 5.59 -5.76 -7.71
N HIS A 166 6.03 -5.74 -6.44
CA HIS A 166 5.21 -5.19 -5.36
C HIS A 166 4.72 -3.78 -5.68
N LYS A 167 3.41 -3.57 -5.55
CA LYS A 167 2.61 -2.38 -5.88
C LYS A 167 2.62 -1.97 -7.36
N ASN A 168 3.00 -2.88 -8.25
CA ASN A 168 3.11 -2.67 -9.69
C ASN A 168 2.44 -3.81 -10.46
N TYR A 169 1.17 -3.59 -10.84
CA TYR A 169 0.32 -4.64 -11.40
C TYR A 169 -0.76 -4.09 -12.34
N ILE A 170 -1.33 -4.99 -13.13
CA ILE A 170 -2.50 -4.79 -13.99
C ILE A 170 -3.58 -5.76 -13.55
N ILE A 171 -4.80 -5.26 -13.31
CA ILE A 171 -5.98 -6.11 -13.08
C ILE A 171 -6.96 -5.89 -14.22
N PHE A 172 -7.39 -6.97 -14.85
CA PHE A 172 -8.44 -6.94 -15.88
C PHE A 172 -9.80 -6.97 -15.19
N LYS A 173 -10.71 -6.07 -15.55
CA LYS A 173 -12.05 -5.98 -14.94
C LYS A 173 -13.07 -6.88 -15.62
N ASN A 174 -12.84 -7.21 -16.88
CA ASN A 174 -13.69 -8.02 -17.72
C ASN A 174 -12.87 -8.68 -18.83
N TYR A 175 -13.53 -9.49 -19.65
CA TYR A 175 -12.92 -10.15 -20.81
C TYR A 175 -12.70 -9.22 -22.02
N CYS A 176 -13.15 -7.96 -21.96
CA CYS A 176 -13.09 -6.98 -23.04
C CYS A 176 -11.90 -6.00 -22.90
N ASP A 177 -10.82 -6.44 -22.23
CA ASP A 177 -9.59 -5.67 -22.05
C ASP A 177 -9.69 -4.35 -21.26
N ASP A 178 -10.81 -4.08 -20.59
CA ASP A 178 -10.85 -3.01 -19.59
C ASP A 178 -9.97 -3.41 -18.41
N SER A 179 -8.92 -2.63 -18.14
CA SER A 179 -7.93 -2.93 -17.12
C SER A 179 -7.64 -1.73 -16.24
N LYS A 180 -7.12 -2.01 -15.05
CA LYS A 180 -6.59 -0.99 -14.15
C LYS A 180 -5.11 -1.23 -13.92
N ILE A 181 -4.31 -0.25 -14.32
CA ILE A 181 -2.86 -0.24 -14.14
C ILE A 181 -2.53 0.48 -12.82
N LYS A 182 -1.83 -0.21 -11.92
CA LYS A 182 -1.29 0.35 -10.68
C LYS A 182 0.23 0.33 -10.76
N LEU A 183 0.87 1.48 -10.68
CA LEU A 183 2.33 1.61 -10.70
C LEU A 183 2.77 2.52 -9.56
N LYS A 184 3.54 1.97 -8.61
CA LYS A 184 4.05 2.75 -7.48
C LYS A 184 5.35 3.43 -7.86
N GLY A 185 5.42 4.73 -7.59
CA GLY A 185 6.59 5.54 -7.93
C GLY A 185 6.59 6.01 -9.38
N VAL A 186 5.46 5.92 -10.09
CA VAL A 186 5.26 6.54 -11.41
C VAL A 186 4.12 7.53 -11.32
N ASP A 187 4.36 8.77 -11.73
CA ASP A 187 3.28 9.71 -11.95
C ASP A 187 2.55 9.38 -13.27
N GLN A 188 1.41 8.71 -13.14
CA GLN A 188 0.58 8.29 -14.27
C GLN A 188 -0.13 9.46 -14.99
N LYS A 189 -0.17 10.66 -14.39
CA LYS A 189 -0.75 11.85 -15.07
C LYS A 189 0.18 12.36 -16.15
N THR A 190 1.49 12.36 -15.87
CA THR A 190 2.54 12.79 -16.79
C THR A 190 3.03 11.63 -17.68
N ASN A 191 3.04 10.42 -17.15
CA ASN A 191 3.49 9.21 -17.86
C ASN A 191 2.30 8.31 -18.18
N LYS A 192 1.75 8.44 -19.40
CA LYS A 192 0.69 7.55 -19.89
C LYS A 192 1.26 6.21 -20.32
N ILE A 193 1.31 5.26 -19.39
CA ILE A 193 1.74 3.88 -19.67
C ILE A 193 0.54 3.06 -20.10
N THR A 194 0.68 2.33 -21.21
CA THR A 194 -0.35 1.40 -21.71
C THR A 194 -0.06 -0.05 -21.28
N LYS A 195 -1.08 -0.91 -21.38
CA LYS A 195 -0.95 -2.36 -21.19
C LYS A 195 0.11 -2.93 -22.13
N ASP A 196 0.06 -2.57 -23.41
CA ASP A 196 0.98 -3.09 -24.43
C ASP A 196 2.43 -2.76 -24.11
N GLN A 197 2.70 -1.53 -23.65
CA GLN A 197 4.05 -1.16 -23.21
C GLN A 197 4.55 -2.03 -22.05
N ILE A 198 3.67 -2.40 -21.10
CA ILE A 198 4.02 -3.30 -20.01
C ILE A 198 4.28 -4.72 -20.53
N VAL A 199 3.41 -5.22 -21.41
CA VAL A 199 3.55 -6.56 -22.02
C VAL A 199 4.85 -6.65 -22.83
N ASP A 200 5.18 -5.62 -23.61
CA ASP A 200 6.44 -5.54 -24.34
C ASP A 200 7.66 -5.54 -23.40
N CYS A 201 7.58 -4.87 -22.24
CA CYS A 201 8.66 -4.92 -21.25
C CYS A 201 8.91 -6.35 -20.73
N ILE A 202 7.85 -7.14 -20.57
CA ILE A 202 7.95 -8.54 -20.12
C ILE A 202 8.48 -9.44 -21.24
N ASN A 203 7.84 -9.39 -22.41
CA ASN A 203 8.06 -10.38 -23.48
C ASN A 203 9.30 -10.07 -24.31
N GLU A 204 9.58 -8.79 -24.54
CA GLU A 204 10.66 -8.34 -25.42
C GLU A 204 11.84 -7.72 -24.66
N GLY A 205 11.73 -7.60 -23.33
CA GLY A 205 12.76 -6.97 -22.51
C GLY A 205 12.93 -5.47 -22.77
N LYS A 206 11.92 -4.80 -23.35
CA LYS A 206 11.95 -3.34 -23.55
C LYS A 206 12.07 -2.61 -22.20
N ILE A 207 12.79 -1.49 -22.19
CA ILE A 207 12.94 -0.64 -21.00
C ILE A 207 12.13 0.64 -21.20
N THR A 208 11.05 0.79 -20.43
CA THR A 208 10.29 2.05 -20.38
C THR A 208 10.82 2.94 -19.25
N LYS A 209 11.22 4.17 -19.58
CA LYS A 209 11.68 5.17 -18.61
C LYS A 209 10.59 6.22 -18.38
N CYS A 210 10.31 6.51 -17.12
CA CYS A 210 9.28 7.49 -16.74
C CYS A 210 9.90 8.61 -15.89
N PRO A 211 10.02 9.83 -16.43
CA PRO A 211 10.42 10.97 -15.62
C PRO A 211 9.31 11.31 -14.61
N ASN A 212 9.65 11.28 -13.33
CA ASN A 212 8.81 11.89 -12.30
C ASN A 212 9.24 13.33 -12.11
N MET A 213 8.41 14.28 -12.53
CA MET A 213 8.62 15.67 -12.16
C MET A 213 8.29 15.83 -10.67
N ARG A 214 9.29 16.16 -9.86
CA ARG A 214 9.05 16.71 -8.52
C ARG A 214 8.56 18.14 -8.73
N LEU A 215 7.30 18.40 -8.38
CA LEU A 215 6.85 19.75 -8.06
C LEU A 215 7.50 20.20 -6.75
#